data_AF-A0A536STM8-F1
#
_entry.id   AF-A0A536STM8-F1
#
_cell.length_a   1.000
_cell.length_b   1.000
_cell.length_c   1.000
_cell.angle_alpha   90.00
_cell.angle_beta   90.00
_cell.angle_gamma   90.00
#
_symmetry.space_group_name_H-M   'P 1'
#
loop_
_entity.id
_entity.type
_entity.pdbx_description
1 polymer ?
#
loop_
_entity_poly.entity_id
_entity_poly.type
_entity_poly.pdbx_seq_one_letter_code
_entity_poly.pdbx_strand_id
1 'polypeptide(L)' 'GVRHRSLAVEGVQFHPESFLTEHGHALLRNFLQREAA' A
#
# COMPACT_ATOMS: atom_id res chain seq x y z
N GLY A 1 -0.80 2.44 9.22
CA GLY A 1 -0.02 1.28 8.75
C GLY A 1 1.34 1.27 9.42
N VAL A 2 2.15 0.28 9.09
CA VAL A 2 3.55 0.14 9.53
C VAL A 2 4.45 0.14 8.30
N ARG A 3 5.69 0.60 8.45
CA ARG A 3 6.69 0.61 7.39
C ARG A 3 8.05 0.20 7.95
N HIS A 4 8.74 -0.68 7.22
CA HIS A 4 10.11 -1.02 7.55
C HIS A 4 11.04 0.17 7.28
N ARG A 5 12.03 0.42 8.15
CA ARG A 5 12.88 1.62 8.05
C ARG A 5 13.82 1.62 6.84
N SER A 6 14.24 0.44 6.39
CA SER A 6 15.25 0.26 5.34
C SER A 6 14.84 -0.65 4.20
N LEU A 7 13.68 -1.31 4.30
CA LEU A 7 13.21 -2.25 3.28
C LEU A 7 11.93 -1.69 2.66
N ALA A 8 11.67 -2.02 1.39
CA ALA A 8 10.44 -1.66 0.69
C ALA A 8 9.25 -2.52 1.15
N VAL A 9 8.98 -2.53 2.46
CA VAL A 9 7.93 -3.33 3.09
C VAL A 9 7.01 -2.43 3.89
N GLU A 10 5.72 -2.48 3.58
CA GLU A 10 4.65 -1.73 4.26
C GLU A 10 3.50 -2.68 4.63
N GLY A 11 2.85 -2.40 5.76
CA GLY A 11 1.70 -3.16 6.25
C GLY A 11 0.52 -2.25 6.56
N VAL A 12 -0.68 -2.67 6.14
CA VAL A 12 -1.95 -2.04 6.51
C VAL A 12 -2.84 -3.08 7.18
N GLN A 13 -3.68 -2.65 8.13
CA GLN A 13 -4.53 -3.56 8.91
C GLN A 13 -5.92 -3.75 8.30
N PHE A 14 -6.25 -2.96 7.29
CA PHE A 14 -7.49 -3.05 6.51
C PHE A 14 -7.21 -3.70 5.16
N HIS A 15 -8.29 -3.97 4.42
CA HIS A 15 -8.26 -4.58 3.09
C HIS A 15 -8.30 -3.48 2.01
N PRO A 16 -7.15 -2.99 1.49
CA PRO A 16 -7.12 -1.98 0.43
C PRO A 16 -7.69 -2.49 -0.90
N GLU A 17 -7.89 -3.80 -1.04
CA GLU A 17 -8.55 -4.44 -2.17
C GLU A 17 -10.08 -4.41 -2.08
N SER A 18 -10.65 -4.13 -0.91
CA SER A 18 -12.10 -4.11 -0.72
C SER A 18 -12.75 -2.88 -1.37
N PHE A 19 -13.91 -3.08 -1.99
CA PHE A 19 -14.73 -2.00 -2.58
C PHE A 19 -15.12 -0.93 -1.54
N LEU A 20 -15.25 -1.32 -0.27
CA LEU A 20 -15.61 -0.42 0.83
C LEU A 20 -14.44 0.45 1.31
N THR A 21 -13.21 0.13 0.92
CA THR A 21 -12.03 0.92 1.29
C THR A 21 -11.85 2.05 0.29
N GLU A 22 -12.33 3.24 0.67
CA GLU A 22 -12.15 4.46 -0.13
C GLU A 22 -10.66 4.68 -0.42
N HIS A 23 -10.33 4.92 -1.69
CA HIS A 23 -8.96 5.05 -2.20
C HIS A 23 -8.05 3.81 -2.07
N GLY A 24 -8.57 2.62 -1.77
CA GLY A 24 -7.78 1.39 -1.64
C GLY A 24 -6.92 1.08 -2.88
N HIS A 25 -7.48 1.23 -4.09
CA HIS A 25 -6.74 1.06 -5.34
C HIS A 25 -5.62 2.09 -5.56
N ALA A 26 -5.78 3.33 -5.06
CA ALA A 26 -4.73 4.34 -5.15
C ALA A 26 -3.55 3.99 -4.23
N LEU A 27 -3.83 3.46 -3.04
CA LEU A 27 -2.80 2.96 -2.13
C LEU A 27 -2.01 1.81 -2.76
N LEU A 28 -2.70 0.83 -3.36
CA LEU A 28 -2.05 -0.27 -4.08
C LEU A 28 -1.18 0.23 -5.24
N ARG A 29 -1.68 1.18 -6.03
CA ARG A 29 -0.91 1.80 -7.13
C ARG A 29 0.38 2.45 -6.63
N ASN A 30 0.30 3.23 -5.55
CA ASN A 30 1.46 3.90 -4.97
C ASN A 30 2.51 2.89 -4.48
N PHE A 31 2.08 1.75 -3.93
CA PHE A 31 2.98 0.67 -3.53
C PHE A 31 3.70 0.06 -4.74
N LEU A 32 2.97 -0.28 -5.80
CA LEU A 32 3.53 -0.90 -7.00
C LEU A 32 4.43 0.05 -7.82
N GLN A 33 4.14 1.35 -7.83
CA GLN A 33 4.92 2.33 -8.59
C GLN A 33 6.28 2.67 -7.95
N ARG A 34 6.47 2.41 -6.66
CA ARG A 34 7.72 2.70 -5.95
C ARG A 34 8.90 1.84 -6.38
N GLU A 35 8.65 0.64 -6.89
CA GLU A 35 9.68 -0.28 -7.38
C GLU A 35 10.10 0.02 -8.83
N ALA A 36 9.39 0.90 -9.53
CA ALA A 36 9.64 1.22 -10.94
C ALA A 36 10.58 2.42 -11.16
N ALA A 37 11.22 2.94 -10.11
CA ALA A 37 12.16 4.08 -10.13
C ALA A 37 13.51 3.68 -9.53
#